data_AF-A0A1G1HWG9-F1
#
_entry.id   AF-A0A1G1HWG9-F1
#
_cell.length_a   1.000
_cell.length_b   1.000
_cell.length_c   1.000
_cell.angle_alpha   90.00
_cell.angle_beta   90.00
_cell.angle_gamma   90.00
#
_symmetry.space_group_name_H-M   'P 1'
#
loop_
_entity.id
_entity.type
_entity.pdbx_description
1 polymer ?
#
loop_
_entity_poly.entity_id
_entity_poly.type
_entity_poly.pdbx_seq_one_letter_code
_entity_poly.pdbx_strand_id
1 'polypeptide(L)'
;MDEQELADQWMQQVNNESGQAEEKKEEPNNEPKDDAKAANFTPLKTTGTQHSINNLDFILDVPLQVSVHIGSTKMLIKDLLQLGQGSIIELNKMAGEPMDILVNDKLIARGEVVVVNDKFGIRLTDILSPTERVEQLK
;
A
#
# COMPACT_ATOMS: atom_id res chain seq x y z
N MET A 1 14.51 -7.07 65.70
CA MET A 1 14.97 -8.06 64.71
C MET A 1 14.13 -7.74 63.51
N ASP A 2 14.70 -6.92 62.65
CA ASP A 2 13.96 -6.00 61.79
C ASP A 2 13.88 -6.62 60.39
N GLU A 3 12.74 -6.50 59.70
CA GLU A 3 12.52 -7.14 58.37
C GLU A 3 13.53 -6.70 57.30
N GLN A 4 14.24 -5.58 57.52
CA GLN A 4 15.33 -5.11 56.66
C GLN A 4 16.64 -5.89 56.84
N GLU A 5 16.97 -6.36 58.06
CA GLU A 5 18.17 -7.18 58.30
C GLU A 5 18.03 -8.59 57.70
N LEU A 6 16.79 -9.09 57.63
CA LEU A 6 16.46 -10.35 56.96
C LEU A 6 16.64 -10.23 55.44
N ALA A 7 16.23 -9.13 54.82
CA ALA A 7 16.38 -8.95 53.38
C ALA A 7 17.85 -8.90 52.93
N ASP A 8 18.72 -8.25 53.70
CA ASP A 8 20.15 -8.13 53.38
C ASP A 8 20.91 -9.46 53.55
N GLN A 9 20.56 -10.28 54.54
CA GLN A 9 21.11 -11.64 54.71
C GLN A 9 20.75 -12.57 53.56
N TRP A 10 19.52 -12.48 53.04
CA TRP A 10 19.08 -13.30 51.91
C TRP A 10 19.76 -12.89 50.59
N MET A 11 20.03 -11.61 50.38
CA MET A 11 20.78 -11.14 49.21
C MET A 11 22.25 -11.57 49.23
N GLN A 12 22.87 -11.73 50.40
CA GLN A 12 24.25 -12.20 50.51
C GLN A 12 24.42 -13.72 50.31
N GLN A 13 23.42 -14.53 50.66
CA GLN A 13 23.48 -15.98 50.44
C GLN A 13 23.26 -16.38 48.97
N VAL A 14 22.33 -15.74 48.26
CA VAL A 14 22.04 -16.08 46.84
C VAL A 14 23.19 -15.74 45.90
N ASN A 15 24.06 -14.80 46.28
CA ASN A 15 25.21 -14.40 45.47
C ASN A 15 26.46 -15.27 45.73
N ASN A 16 26.43 -16.14 46.75
CA ASN A 16 27.59 -16.92 47.19
C ASN A 16 27.44 -18.45 46.97
N GLU A 17 26.27 -18.95 46.54
CA GLU A 17 26.03 -20.40 46.33
C GLU A 17 25.40 -20.73 44.97
N SER A 18 26.04 -20.31 43.88
CA SER A 18 25.95 -20.90 42.52
C SER A 18 27.06 -20.27 41.67
N GLY A 19 28.29 -20.78 41.62
CA GLY A 19 28.67 -22.17 41.47
C GLY A 19 29.52 -22.25 40.20
N GLN A 20 30.81 -22.01 40.36
CA GLN A 20 31.86 -22.26 39.36
C GLN A 20 31.80 -23.73 38.94
N ALA A 21 31.72 -23.99 37.63
CA ALA A 21 32.05 -25.29 37.06
C ALA A 21 33.34 -25.12 36.26
N GLU A 22 34.45 -25.49 36.89
CA GLU A 22 35.79 -25.49 36.32
C GLU A 22 35.96 -26.63 35.29
N GLU A 23 36.47 -26.23 34.14
CA GLU A 23 36.91 -27.05 33.02
C GLU A 23 38.20 -27.78 33.40
N LYS A 24 38.18 -29.12 33.48
CA LYS A 24 39.38 -29.95 33.62
C LYS A 24 39.52 -30.87 32.42
N LYS A 25 40.53 -30.59 31.59
CA LYS A 25 41.02 -31.45 30.50
C LYS A 25 41.68 -32.70 31.08
N GLU A 26 41.32 -33.86 30.56
CA GLU A 26 42.20 -35.02 30.35
C GLU A 26 41.56 -35.96 29.31
N GLU A 27 42.32 -36.26 28.26
CA GLU A 27 41.91 -37.09 27.13
C GLU A 27 41.72 -38.56 27.54
N PRO A 28 40.84 -39.30 26.84
CA PRO A 28 41.39 -40.42 26.09
C PRO A 28 40.88 -40.45 24.65
N ASN A 29 41.85 -40.36 23.75
CA ASN A 29 41.95 -41.02 22.46
C ASN A 29 40.82 -42.01 22.13
N ASN A 30 40.03 -41.68 21.09
CA ASN A 30 39.55 -42.65 20.09
C ASN A 30 38.86 -41.92 18.92
N GLU A 31 39.51 -41.91 17.78
CA GLU A 31 38.88 -41.84 16.45
C GLU A 31 39.20 -43.16 15.72
N PRO A 32 38.49 -43.58 14.64
CA PRO A 32 37.34 -42.93 13.99
C PRO A 32 36.23 -43.93 13.54
N LYS A 33 35.22 -43.35 12.87
CA LYS A 33 34.33 -43.93 11.82
C LYS A 33 32.93 -44.30 12.29
N ASP A 34 31.95 -43.48 11.89
CA ASP A 34 30.97 -43.95 10.91
C ASP A 34 30.29 -42.77 10.20
N ASP A 35 30.04 -42.96 8.91
CA ASP A 35 29.58 -41.98 7.95
C ASP A 35 28.08 -41.66 8.11
N ALA A 36 27.75 -40.50 8.67
CA ALA A 36 26.42 -39.91 8.49
C ALA A 36 26.51 -38.38 8.49
N LYS A 37 26.68 -37.79 7.30
CA LYS A 37 26.40 -36.37 7.09
C LYS A 37 24.92 -36.12 7.34
N ALA A 38 24.58 -35.69 8.56
CA ALA A 38 23.29 -35.12 8.86
C ALA A 38 23.08 -33.92 7.94
N ALA A 39 22.09 -34.03 7.03
CA ALA A 39 21.68 -32.91 6.22
C ALA A 39 21.17 -31.80 7.16
N ASN A 40 21.87 -30.66 7.17
CA ASN A 40 21.40 -29.47 7.86
C ASN A 40 20.15 -28.96 7.15
N PHE A 41 18.98 -29.34 7.66
CA PHE A 41 17.72 -28.73 7.27
C PHE A 41 17.72 -27.30 7.80
N THR A 42 18.03 -26.36 6.91
CA THR A 42 17.80 -24.95 7.19
C THR A 42 16.28 -24.76 7.17
N PRO A 43 15.63 -24.36 8.27
CA PRO A 43 14.20 -24.09 8.24
C PRO A 43 13.96 -23.00 7.20
N LEU A 44 13.04 -23.24 6.26
CA LEU A 44 12.58 -22.18 5.35
C LEU A 44 12.04 -21.06 6.24
N LYS A 45 12.84 -20.00 6.38
CA LYS A 45 12.32 -18.71 6.79
C LYS A 45 11.31 -18.34 5.72
N THR A 46 10.04 -18.45 6.06
CA THR A 46 8.98 -17.76 5.33
C THR A 46 9.37 -16.29 5.34
N THR A 47 10.00 -15.87 4.24
CA THR A 47 10.04 -14.47 3.86
C THR A 47 8.60 -14.14 3.57
N GLY A 48 7.88 -13.76 4.64
CA GLY A 48 6.56 -13.18 4.53
C GLY A 48 6.66 -12.03 3.56
N THR A 49 6.22 -12.30 2.34
CA THR A 49 5.80 -11.43 1.25
C THR A 49 5.82 -9.94 1.63
N GLN A 50 7.00 -9.31 1.65
CA GLN A 50 7.13 -7.89 1.38
C GLN A 50 7.12 -7.70 -0.16
N HIS A 51 6.09 -8.23 -0.82
CA HIS A 51 5.79 -8.00 -2.24
C HIS A 51 4.64 -7.00 -2.39
N SER A 52 4.47 -6.06 -1.45
CA SER A 52 3.44 -5.03 -1.57
C SER A 52 3.90 -3.77 -2.31
N ILE A 53 5.21 -3.53 -2.44
CA ILE A 53 5.72 -2.27 -3.00
C ILE A 53 6.30 -2.46 -4.41
N ASN A 54 7.10 -3.51 -4.65
CA ASN A 54 7.71 -3.74 -5.97
C ASN A 54 6.72 -4.13 -7.08
N ASN A 55 5.48 -4.49 -6.73
CA ASN A 55 4.44 -4.85 -7.71
C ASN A 55 3.65 -3.63 -8.18
N LEU A 56 3.72 -2.50 -7.47
CA LEU A 56 3.05 -1.27 -7.88
C LEU A 56 3.78 -0.61 -9.04
N ASP A 57 5.12 -0.64 -9.04
CA ASP A 57 5.96 -0.07 -10.12
C ASP A 57 5.60 -0.62 -11.50
N PHE A 58 5.21 -1.90 -11.60
CA PHE A 58 4.74 -2.51 -12.85
C PHE A 58 3.35 -2.00 -13.29
N ILE A 59 2.47 -1.66 -12.35
CA ILE A 59 1.11 -1.17 -12.64
C ILE A 59 1.13 0.30 -13.07
N LEU A 60 2.16 1.07 -12.71
CA LEU A 60 2.28 2.48 -13.07
C LEU A 60 2.28 2.74 -14.59
N ASP A 61 2.70 1.74 -15.38
CA ASP A 61 2.79 1.84 -16.84
C ASP A 61 1.49 1.44 -17.57
N VAL A 62 0.42 1.12 -16.84
CA VAL A 62 -0.85 0.72 -17.44
C VAL A 62 -1.59 1.95 -17.99
N PRO A 63 -1.94 2.00 -19.29
CA PRO A 63 -2.67 3.12 -19.85
C PRO A 63 -4.12 3.14 -19.34
N LEU A 64 -4.60 4.33 -18.96
CA LEU A 64 -5.97 4.54 -18.47
C LEU A 64 -6.72 5.51 -19.39
N GLN A 65 -8.03 5.30 -19.55
CA GLN A 65 -8.88 6.23 -20.29
C GLN A 65 -9.29 7.38 -19.37
N VAL A 66 -8.96 8.60 -19.79
CA VAL A 66 -9.39 9.84 -19.13
C VAL A 66 -10.47 10.50 -19.97
N SER A 67 -11.63 10.74 -19.36
CA SER A 67 -12.78 11.39 -19.98
C SER A 67 -13.06 12.71 -19.26
N VAL A 68 -13.45 13.73 -20.01
CA VAL A 68 -13.83 15.04 -19.45
C VAL A 68 -15.29 15.29 -19.77
N HIS A 69 -16.11 15.49 -18.75
CA HIS A 69 -17.53 15.72 -18.89
C HIS A 69 -17.85 17.20 -18.66
N ILE A 70 -18.39 17.83 -19.70
CA ILE A 70 -18.96 19.18 -19.62
C ILE A 70 -20.18 19.18 -18.70
N GLY A 71 -21.03 18.16 -18.80
CA GLY A 71 -22.24 18.01 -18.00
C GLY A 71 -23.03 16.77 -18.42
N SER A 72 -24.14 16.51 -17.72
CA SER A 72 -25.03 15.39 -18.02
C SER A 72 -26.49 15.82 -17.96
N THR A 73 -27.37 15.06 -18.59
CA THR A 73 -28.81 15.29 -18.46
C THR A 73 -29.54 13.96 -18.55
N LYS A 74 -30.75 13.91 -17.99
CA LYS A 74 -31.63 12.75 -18.07
C LYS A 74 -32.78 13.10 -19.02
N MET A 75 -33.04 12.22 -19.97
CA MET A 75 -34.13 12.37 -20.92
C MET A 75 -34.89 11.06 -21.10
N LEU A 76 -36.14 11.15 -21.51
CA LEU A 76 -36.95 9.97 -21.82
C LEU A 76 -36.49 9.38 -23.16
N ILE A 77 -36.63 8.06 -23.31
CA ILE A 77 -36.27 7.35 -24.55
C ILE A 77 -36.98 7.96 -25.78
N LYS A 78 -38.24 8.36 -25.62
CA LYS A 78 -39.02 9.00 -26.69
C LYS A 78 -38.41 10.33 -27.16
N ASP A 79 -37.78 11.09 -26.27
CA ASP A 79 -37.20 12.39 -26.58
C ASP A 79 -35.82 12.20 -27.24
N LEU A 80 -35.05 11.21 -26.76
CA LEU A 80 -33.78 10.79 -27.37
C LEU A 80 -33.95 10.36 -28.83
N LEU A 81 -34.99 9.56 -29.13
CA LEU A 81 -35.28 9.09 -30.49
C LEU A 81 -35.76 10.20 -31.45
N GLN A 82 -36.22 11.33 -30.91
CA GLN A 82 -36.63 12.49 -31.70
C GLN A 82 -35.48 13.46 -32.00
N LEU A 83 -34.30 13.26 -31.40
CA LEU A 83 -33.15 14.11 -31.66
C LEU A 83 -32.71 14.00 -33.12
N GLY A 84 -32.44 15.16 -33.72
CA GLY A 84 -31.96 15.29 -35.07
C GLY A 84 -30.80 16.26 -35.16
N GLN A 85 -30.34 16.51 -36.39
CA GLN A 85 -29.35 17.53 -36.63
C GLN A 85 -29.90 18.91 -36.20
N GLY A 86 -29.14 19.61 -35.37
CA GLY A 86 -29.53 20.93 -34.85
C GLY A 86 -30.34 20.89 -33.55
N SER A 87 -30.66 19.72 -32.99
CA SER A 87 -31.24 19.63 -31.66
C SER A 87 -30.25 20.14 -30.60
N ILE A 88 -30.73 20.98 -29.69
CA ILE A 88 -29.96 21.51 -28.56
C ILE A 88 -30.38 20.76 -27.31
N ILE A 89 -29.40 20.22 -26.57
CA ILE A 89 -29.62 19.49 -25.32
C ILE A 89 -29.09 20.35 -24.18
N GLU A 90 -29.96 20.68 -23.23
CA GLU A 90 -29.57 21.38 -22.02
C GLU A 90 -28.95 20.40 -21.02
N LEU A 91 -27.80 20.79 -20.47
CA LEU A 91 -27.06 20.01 -19.47
C LEU A 91 -27.30 20.57 -18.07
N ASN A 92 -27.08 19.75 -17.05
CA ASN A 92 -27.31 20.11 -15.65
C ASN A 92 -26.29 21.09 -15.04
N LYS A 93 -25.25 21.49 -15.79
CA LYS A 93 -24.11 22.24 -15.28
C LYS A 93 -24.13 23.68 -15.76
N MET A 94 -23.89 24.63 -14.85
CA MET A 94 -23.90 26.06 -15.21
C MET A 94 -22.64 26.46 -15.99
N ALA A 95 -22.78 27.45 -16.86
CA ALA A 95 -21.65 28.01 -17.59
C ALA A 95 -20.62 28.62 -16.62
N GLY A 96 -19.35 28.25 -16.77
CA GLY A 96 -18.26 28.72 -15.92
C GLY A 96 -17.93 27.81 -14.73
N GLU A 97 -18.73 26.78 -14.47
CA GLU A 97 -18.37 25.75 -13.48
C GLU A 97 -17.24 24.84 -13.99
N PRO A 98 -16.35 24.36 -13.11
CA PRO A 98 -15.27 23.47 -13.51
C PRO A 98 -15.83 22.12 -13.96
N MET A 99 -15.33 21.60 -15.08
CA MET A 99 -15.70 20.32 -15.67
C MET A 99 -15.23 19.13 -14.84
N ASP A 100 -15.96 18.02 -14.96
CA ASP A 100 -15.66 16.81 -14.22
C ASP A 100 -14.68 15.96 -15.03
N ILE A 101 -13.63 15.47 -14.39
CA ILE A 101 -12.59 14.66 -15.02
C ILE A 101 -12.67 13.26 -14.41
N LEU A 102 -12.95 12.30 -15.27
CA LEU A 102 -13.17 10.92 -14.91
C LEU A 102 -12.05 10.05 -15.45
N VAL A 103 -11.66 9.05 -14.66
CA VAL A 103 -10.77 7.97 -15.09
C VAL A 103 -11.52 6.67 -14.86
N ASN A 104 -11.70 5.86 -15.92
CA ASN A 104 -12.53 4.65 -15.87
C ASN A 104 -13.90 4.90 -15.20
N ASP A 105 -14.59 5.97 -15.60
CA ASP A 105 -15.90 6.39 -15.09
C ASP A 105 -15.96 6.82 -13.61
N LYS A 106 -14.80 7.03 -12.96
CA LYS A 106 -14.73 7.53 -11.58
C LYS A 106 -14.24 8.97 -11.56
N LEU A 107 -14.89 9.84 -10.78
CA LEU A 107 -14.50 11.24 -10.63
C LEU A 107 -13.18 11.34 -9.86
N ILE A 108 -12.15 11.87 -10.53
CA ILE A 108 -10.80 11.99 -9.95
C ILE A 108 -10.39 13.45 -9.76
N ALA A 109 -10.88 14.34 -10.62
CA ALA A 109 -10.50 15.73 -10.60
C ALA A 109 -11.61 16.63 -11.17
N ARG A 110 -11.44 17.94 -10.93
CA ARG A 110 -12.20 19.00 -11.59
C ARG A 110 -11.22 19.96 -12.27
N GLY A 111 -11.66 20.54 -13.38
CA GLY A 111 -10.81 21.47 -14.11
C GLY A 111 -11.57 22.35 -15.07
N GLU A 112 -10.94 23.42 -15.50
CA GLU A 112 -11.50 24.36 -16.46
C GLU A 112 -10.87 24.17 -17.85
N VAL A 113 -11.65 24.43 -18.89
CA VAL A 113 -11.16 24.35 -20.26
C VAL A 113 -10.30 25.55 -20.57
N VAL A 114 -9.12 25.27 -21.09
CA VAL A 114 -8.17 26.27 -21.60
C VAL A 114 -7.84 25.93 -23.04
N VAL A 115 -7.43 26.93 -23.82
CA VAL A 115 -6.92 26.71 -25.18
C VAL A 115 -5.42 26.95 -25.16
N VAL A 116 -4.66 25.97 -25.64
CA VAL A 116 -3.20 26.02 -25.73
C VAL A 116 -2.80 25.58 -27.12
N ASN A 117 -2.12 26.46 -27.88
CA ASN A 117 -1.70 26.19 -29.26
C ASN A 117 -2.84 25.70 -30.17
N ASP A 118 -3.99 26.40 -30.14
CA ASP A 118 -5.22 26.04 -30.87
C ASP A 118 -5.80 24.66 -30.54
N LYS A 119 -5.36 24.04 -29.44
CA LYS A 119 -5.89 22.78 -28.91
C LYS A 119 -6.61 23.03 -27.59
N PHE A 120 -7.68 22.27 -27.37
CA PHE A 120 -8.31 22.22 -26.06
C PHE A 120 -7.39 21.52 -25.05
N GLY A 121 -7.23 22.13 -23.89
CA GLY A 121 -6.58 21.56 -22.72
C GLY A 121 -7.46 21.76 -21.49
N ILE A 122 -7.15 21.06 -20.40
CA ILE A 122 -7.85 21.20 -19.14
C ILE A 122 -6.84 21.61 -18.07
N ARG A 123 -7.10 22.73 -17.39
CA ARG A 123 -6.35 23.13 -16.20
C ARG A 123 -7.06 22.55 -14.99
N LEU A 124 -6.36 21.69 -14.24
CA LEU A 124 -6.89 21.10 -13.01
C LEU A 124 -7.07 22.20 -11.96
N THR A 125 -8.28 22.29 -11.40
CA THR A 125 -8.61 23.19 -10.29
C THR A 125 -8.59 22.44 -8.96
N ASP A 126 -9.00 21.18 -8.97
CA ASP A 126 -9.08 20.32 -7.78
C ASP A 126 -8.80 18.87 -8.20
N ILE A 127 -8.05 18.11 -7.39
CA ILE A 127 -7.65 16.73 -7.70
C ILE A 127 -7.44 15.93 -6.42
N LEU A 128 -7.90 14.68 -6.43
CA LEU A 128 -7.70 13.74 -5.33
C LEU A 128 -6.21 13.42 -5.11
N SER A 129 -5.85 13.12 -3.87
CA SER A 129 -4.49 12.73 -3.53
C SER A 129 -4.07 11.45 -4.27
N PRO A 130 -2.76 11.21 -4.48
CA PRO A 130 -2.30 9.99 -5.15
C PRO A 130 -2.82 8.70 -4.51
N THR A 131 -2.90 8.65 -3.19
CA THR A 131 -3.42 7.48 -2.46
C THR A 131 -4.90 7.24 -2.74
N GLU A 132 -5.73 8.29 -2.66
CA GLU A 132 -7.16 8.21 -2.95
C GLU A 132 -7.42 7.81 -4.42
N ARG A 133 -6.56 8.27 -5.35
CA ARG A 133 -6.64 7.86 -6.76
C ARG A 133 -6.44 6.37 -6.94
N VAL A 134 -5.45 5.78 -6.28
CA VAL A 134 -5.19 4.33 -6.36
C VAL A 134 -6.36 3.55 -5.74
N GLU A 135 -6.93 4.03 -4.64
CA GLU A 135 -8.12 3.39 -4.05
C GLU A 135 -9.35 3.45 -4.94
N GLN A 136 -9.58 4.59 -5.61
CA GLN A 136 -10.65 4.69 -6.59
C GLN A 136 -10.40 3.78 -7.79
N LEU A 137 -9.16 3.44 -8.15
CA LEU A 137 -8.86 2.62 -9.33
C LEU A 137 -8.72 1.12 -9.05
N LYS A 138 -8.80 0.69 -7.78
CA LYS A 138 -8.99 -0.72 -7.41
C LYS A 138 -10.39 -1.21 -7.80
#